data_AF-A0A1I0H6P9-F1
#
_entry.id   AF-A0A1I0H6P9-F1
#
_cell.length_a   1.000
_cell.length_b   1.000
_cell.length_c   1.000
_cell.angle_alpha   90.00
_cell.angle_beta   90.00
_cell.angle_gamma   90.00
#
_symmetry.space_group_name_H-M   'P 1'
#
loop_
_entity.id
_entity.type
_entity.pdbx_description
1 polymer ?
#
loop_
_entity_poly.entity_id
_entity_poly.type
_entity_poly.pdbx_seq_one_letter_code
_entity_poly.pdbx_strand_id
1 'polypeptide(L)'
;MPARISREDALLLGGAVPMMVLRAAEPVVQLPRFRLAGNGRPATCSGCVLTPGVTFSLVEGPGRFRLLVEGITHHDEADGRFAWLDHVERAGGAVIAVVGRWDAAYDWAGLAAGGRARGGYVPIVRRAGREARGFRTS
;
A
#
# COMPACT_ATOMS: atom_id res chain seq x y z
N MET A 1 -10.84 2.75 15.73
CA MET A 1 -11.01 3.44 14.43
C MET A 1 -9.72 3.31 13.63
N PRO A 2 -9.75 3.25 12.29
CA PRO A 2 -8.52 3.25 11.50
C PRO A 2 -7.77 4.57 11.66
N ALA A 3 -6.45 4.51 11.66
CA ALA A 3 -5.62 5.71 11.53
C ALA A 3 -5.80 6.30 10.12
N ARG A 4 -5.88 7.63 10.03
CA ARG A 4 -6.17 8.32 8.76
C ARG A 4 -4.91 8.98 8.19
N ILE A 5 -4.60 8.53 7.00
CA ILE A 5 -3.75 9.00 5.91
C ILE A 5 -4.28 10.18 5.08
N SER A 6 -3.95 11.44 5.32
CA SER A 6 -4.39 12.50 4.38
C SER A 6 -3.72 12.34 3.02
N ARG A 7 -4.35 12.82 1.95
CA ARG A 7 -3.83 12.67 0.57
C ARG A 7 -2.45 13.33 0.39
N GLU A 8 -2.22 14.49 1.01
CA GLU A 8 -0.94 15.21 1.01
C GLU A 8 0.18 14.49 1.77
N ASP A 9 -0.18 13.52 2.61
CA ASP A 9 0.73 12.66 3.36
C ASP A 9 0.93 11.29 2.68
N ALA A 10 0.47 11.16 1.44
CA ALA A 10 0.65 9.95 0.62
C ALA A 10 1.31 10.28 -0.73
N LEU A 11 2.38 9.56 -1.06
CA LEU A 11 3.03 9.60 -2.38
C LEU A 11 2.84 8.28 -3.09
N LEU A 12 2.29 8.33 -4.30
CA LEU A 12 2.11 7.18 -5.18
C LEU A 12 3.25 7.15 -6.19
N LEU A 13 4.04 6.08 -6.16
CA LEU A 13 5.21 5.92 -7.01
C LEU A 13 5.06 4.69 -7.89
N GLY A 14 5.51 4.82 -9.14
CA GLY A 14 5.65 3.70 -10.06
C GLY A 14 6.89 2.84 -9.74
N GLY A 15 7.31 2.03 -10.70
CA GLY A 15 8.48 1.14 -10.58
C GLY A 15 8.17 -0.28 -11.04
N ALA A 16 9.00 -1.25 -10.69
CA ALA A 16 8.72 -2.67 -10.99
C ALA A 16 7.59 -3.24 -10.11
N VAL A 17 7.37 -2.65 -8.94
CA VAL A 17 6.21 -2.88 -8.07
C VAL A 17 5.76 -1.49 -7.60
N PRO A 18 4.47 -1.14 -7.73
CA PRO A 18 3.98 0.17 -7.32
C PRO A 18 4.19 0.36 -5.83
N MET A 19 4.51 1.59 -5.43
CA MET A 19 4.75 1.96 -4.05
C MET A 19 3.79 3.06 -3.60
N MET A 20 3.42 3.01 -2.32
CA MET A 20 2.77 4.08 -1.59
C MET A 20 3.63 4.43 -0.38
N VAL A 21 4.23 5.61 -0.41
CA VAL A 21 4.99 6.15 0.72
C VAL A 21 4.06 7.04 1.54
N LEU A 22 4.01 6.80 2.85
CA LEU A 22 3.12 7.48 3.78
C LEU A 22 3.96 8.25 4.79
N ARG A 23 3.63 9.52 5.00
CA ARG A 23 4.16 10.31 6.11
C ARG A 23 3.15 10.24 7.25
N ALA A 24 3.61 9.89 8.44
CA ALA A 24 2.78 9.84 9.64
C ALA A 24 3.52 10.45 10.83
N ALA A 25 2.81 11.22 11.65
CA ALA A 25 3.37 11.91 12.82
C ALA A 25 3.98 10.93 13.84
N GLU A 26 3.38 9.76 13.99
CA GLU A 26 4.01 8.61 14.63
C GLU A 26 4.09 7.46 13.62
N PRO A 27 5.24 6.77 13.51
CA PRO A 27 5.29 5.55 12.73
C PRO A 27 4.22 4.64 13.31
N VAL A 28 3.37 4.05 12.47
CA VAL A 28 2.44 3.07 13.02
C VAL A 28 3.26 1.92 13.55
N VAL A 29 3.43 1.87 14.87
CA VAL A 29 4.39 1.01 15.57
C VAL A 29 4.15 -0.47 15.25
N GLN A 30 2.94 -0.79 14.82
CA GLN A 30 2.45 -2.11 14.45
C GLN A 30 2.99 -2.63 13.11
N LEU A 31 3.50 -1.76 12.22
CA LEU A 31 4.12 -2.21 10.97
C LEU A 31 5.56 -2.69 11.20
N PRO A 32 5.97 -3.78 10.52
CA PRO A 32 7.35 -4.28 10.61
C PRO A 32 8.34 -3.23 10.09
N ARG A 33 9.61 -3.33 10.48
CA ARG A 33 10.66 -2.51 9.86
C ARG A 33 10.77 -2.85 8.39
N PHE A 34 10.90 -1.83 7.54
CA PHE A 34 11.09 -2.02 6.12
C PHE A 34 12.44 -2.71 5.88
N ARG A 35 12.41 -3.81 5.13
CA ARG A 35 13.59 -4.63 4.82
C ARG A 35 13.50 -5.15 3.40
N LEU A 36 14.67 -5.40 2.81
CA LEU A 36 14.76 -6.18 1.59
C LEU A 36 14.93 -7.66 1.93
N ALA A 37 14.30 -8.52 1.14
CA ALA A 37 14.61 -9.93 1.10
C ALA A 37 15.93 -10.15 0.35
N GLY A 38 16.48 -11.37 0.40
CA GLY A 38 17.75 -11.72 -0.26
C GLY A 38 17.78 -11.53 -1.78
N ASN A 39 16.61 -11.35 -2.41
CA ASN A 39 16.47 -11.04 -3.83
C ASN A 39 16.38 -9.53 -4.14
N GLY A 40 16.65 -8.66 -3.16
CA GLY A 40 16.59 -7.21 -3.31
C GLY A 40 15.17 -6.61 -3.37
N ARG A 41 14.12 -7.43 -3.28
CA ARG A 41 12.73 -6.94 -3.25
C ARG A 41 12.28 -6.68 -1.81
N PRO A 42 11.29 -5.78 -1.59
CA PRO A 42 10.75 -5.56 -0.26
C PRO A 42 10.19 -6.84 0.36
N ALA A 43 10.52 -7.08 1.63
CA ALA A 43 9.98 -8.20 2.39
C ALA A 43 8.45 -8.07 2.50
N THR A 44 7.75 -9.21 2.52
CA THR A 44 6.29 -9.22 2.68
C THR A 44 5.90 -8.81 4.10
N CYS A 45 4.92 -7.93 4.21
CA CYS A 45 4.25 -7.57 5.46
C CYS A 45 3.30 -8.73 5.83
N SER A 46 3.76 -9.64 6.69
CA SER A 46 3.01 -10.85 7.02
C SER A 46 1.68 -10.51 7.70
N GLY A 47 0.58 -11.08 7.19
CA GLY A 47 -0.77 -10.81 7.67
C GLY A 47 -1.34 -9.44 7.27
N CYS A 48 -0.64 -8.70 6.40
CA CYS A 48 -1.12 -7.42 5.89
C CYS A 48 -1.84 -7.60 4.55
N VAL A 49 -2.87 -6.80 4.31
CA VAL A 49 -3.62 -6.77 3.05
C VAL A 49 -3.95 -5.34 2.64
N LEU A 50 -4.03 -5.12 1.33
CA LEU A 50 -4.40 -3.84 0.72
C LEU A 50 -5.76 -3.98 0.04
N THR A 51 -6.68 -3.09 0.36
CA THR A 51 -7.88 -2.85 -0.45
C THR A 51 -7.67 -1.52 -1.17
N PRO A 52 -7.23 -1.55 -2.44
CA PRO A 52 -7.02 -0.33 -3.20
C PRO A 52 -8.36 0.25 -3.66
N GLY A 53 -8.44 1.58 -3.79
CA GLY A 53 -9.67 2.25 -4.23
C GLY A 53 -9.43 3.68 -4.69
N VAL A 54 -10.36 4.24 -5.47
CA VAL A 54 -10.18 5.58 -6.07
C VAL A 54 -10.18 6.68 -5.01
N THR A 55 -11.17 6.66 -4.12
CA THR A 55 -11.37 7.69 -3.08
C THR A 55 -10.61 7.42 -1.79
N PHE A 56 -10.31 6.16 -1.50
CA PHE A 56 -9.41 5.75 -0.42
C PHE A 56 -8.82 4.38 -0.70
N SER A 57 -7.67 4.09 -0.09
CA SER A 57 -7.11 2.74 0.04
C SER A 57 -7.08 2.35 1.51
N LEU A 58 -7.36 1.10 1.82
CA LEU A 58 -7.28 0.56 3.18
C LEU A 58 -6.12 -0.43 3.27
N VAL A 59 -5.17 -0.18 4.17
CA VAL A 59 -4.14 -1.15 4.54
C VAL A 59 -4.52 -1.73 5.89
N GLU A 60 -4.76 -3.04 5.94
CA GLU A 60 -5.01 -3.76 7.18
C GLU A 60 -3.81 -4.63 7.50
N GLY A 61 -3.51 -4.79 8.78
CA GLY A 61 -2.45 -5.69 9.23
C GLY A 61 -2.83 -6.41 10.53
N PRO A 62 -1.89 -7.20 11.07
CA PRO A 62 -2.15 -7.99 12.26
C PRO A 62 -2.52 -7.10 13.47
N GLY A 63 -3.31 -7.65 14.40
CA GLY A 63 -3.59 -6.98 15.68
C GLY A 63 -4.54 -5.79 15.62
N ARG A 64 -5.53 -5.81 14.70
CA ARG A 64 -6.52 -4.73 14.45
C ARG A 64 -5.93 -3.44 13.85
N PHE A 65 -4.70 -3.49 13.37
CA PHE A 65 -4.09 -2.40 12.64
C PHE A 65 -4.86 -2.08 11.36
N ARG A 66 -5.22 -0.82 11.15
CA ARG A 66 -5.89 -0.33 9.94
C ARG A 66 -5.44 1.09 9.62
N LEU A 67 -4.98 1.32 8.39
CA LEU A 67 -4.73 2.64 7.81
C LEU A 67 -5.70 2.90 6.67
N LEU A 68 -6.49 3.96 6.80
CA LEU A 68 -7.26 4.51 5.69
C LEU A 68 -6.43 5.63 5.07
N VAL A 69 -6.01 5.45 3.83
CA VAL A 69 -5.25 6.44 3.06
C VAL A 69 -6.18 7.08 2.06
N GLU A 70 -6.35 8.39 2.12
CA GLU A 70 -7.15 9.14 1.17
C GLU A 70 -6.60 8.97 -0.25
N GLY A 71 -7.52 8.79 -1.19
CA GLY A 71 -7.23 8.76 -2.62
C GLY A 71 -7.32 10.18 -3.18
N ILE A 72 -8.01 10.35 -4.30
CA ILE A 72 -8.11 11.68 -4.92
C ILE A 72 -8.91 12.65 -4.05
N THR A 73 -8.42 13.87 -3.91
CA THR A 73 -9.14 15.03 -3.35
C THR A 73 -9.46 16.06 -4.43
N HIS A 74 -8.74 16.03 -5.55
CA HIS A 74 -8.95 16.87 -6.72
C HIS A 74 -9.03 16.05 -8.01
N HIS A 75 -9.69 16.60 -9.04
CA HIS A 75 -9.98 15.88 -10.29
C HIS A 75 -8.74 15.63 -11.15
N ASP A 76 -7.76 16.53 -11.08
CA ASP A 76 -6.47 16.45 -11.78
C ASP A 76 -5.59 15.29 -11.29
N GLU A 77 -5.90 14.73 -10.11
CA GLU A 77 -5.21 13.56 -9.56
C GLU A 77 -5.75 12.23 -10.10
N ALA A 78 -6.90 12.24 -10.80
CA ALA A 78 -7.62 11.06 -11.22
C ALA A 78 -6.77 10.13 -12.09
N ASP A 79 -6.15 10.66 -13.14
CA ASP A 79 -5.35 9.87 -14.07
C ASP A 79 -4.17 9.18 -13.37
N GLY A 80 -3.46 9.91 -12.52
CA GLY A 80 -2.37 9.37 -11.71
C GLY A 80 -2.83 8.28 -10.75
N ARG A 81 -3.99 8.47 -10.11
CA ARG A 81 -4.60 7.47 -9.23
C ARG A 81 -5.01 6.22 -10.01
N PHE A 82 -5.68 6.35 -11.14
CA PHE A 82 -6.10 5.21 -11.96
C PHE A 82 -4.89 4.42 -12.48
N ALA A 83 -3.87 5.11 -13.00
CA ALA A 83 -2.65 4.47 -13.45
C ALA A 83 -1.95 3.67 -12.32
N TRP A 84 -1.94 4.22 -11.10
CA TRP A 84 -1.40 3.52 -9.93
C TRP A 84 -2.26 2.31 -9.54
N LEU A 85 -3.58 2.43 -9.52
CA LEU A 85 -4.49 1.32 -9.20
C LEU A 85 -4.35 0.16 -10.21
N ASP A 86 -4.33 0.46 -11.51
CA ASP A 86 -4.12 -0.56 -12.55
C ASP A 86 -2.77 -1.25 -12.40
N HIS A 87 -1.75 -0.51 -11.96
CA HIS A 87 -0.44 -1.07 -11.69
C HIS A 87 -0.45 -1.99 -10.45
N VAL A 88 -1.16 -1.61 -9.39
CA VAL A 88 -1.34 -2.43 -8.17
C VAL A 88 -2.06 -3.73 -8.50
N GLU A 89 -3.12 -3.67 -9.30
CA GLU A 89 -3.86 -4.87 -9.74
C GLU A 89 -2.97 -5.80 -10.56
N ARG A 90 -2.22 -5.26 -11.54
CA ARG A 90 -1.27 -6.05 -12.34
C ARG A 90 -0.14 -6.66 -11.50
N ALA A 91 0.37 -5.93 -10.52
CA ALA A 91 1.41 -6.41 -9.61
C ALA A 91 0.87 -7.37 -8.53
N GLY A 92 -0.45 -7.40 -8.31
CA GLY A 92 -1.09 -8.17 -7.25
C GLY A 92 -0.88 -7.60 -5.84
N GLY A 93 -0.46 -6.34 -5.74
CA GLY A 93 -0.07 -5.72 -4.47
C GLY A 93 0.72 -4.43 -4.67
N ALA A 94 1.10 -3.81 -3.55
CA ALA A 94 1.92 -2.61 -3.52
C ALA A 94 2.95 -2.68 -2.40
N VAL A 95 4.03 -1.92 -2.54
CA VAL A 95 4.96 -1.65 -1.45
C VAL A 95 4.39 -0.51 -0.61
N ILE A 96 4.12 -0.76 0.67
CA ILE A 96 3.70 0.28 1.61
C ILE A 96 4.90 0.63 2.49
N ALA A 97 5.27 1.92 2.54
CA ALA A 97 6.37 2.40 3.35
C ALA A 97 5.94 3.63 4.17
N VAL A 98 6.00 3.54 5.49
CA VAL A 98 5.76 4.67 6.40
C VAL A 98 7.10 5.29 6.79
N VAL A 99 7.20 6.62 6.64
CA VAL A 99 8.39 7.41 6.94
C VAL A 99 8.05 8.56 7.89
N GLY A 100 9.05 9.02 8.67
CA GLY A 100 8.88 10.17 9.56
C GLY A 100 9.06 11.53 8.88
N ARG A 101 9.68 11.56 7.69
CA ARG A 101 9.90 12.77 6.91
C ARG A 101 9.98 12.43 5.42
N TRP A 102 9.63 13.39 4.57
CA TRP A 102 9.88 13.28 3.15
C TRP A 102 11.39 13.29 2.85
N ASP A 103 11.79 12.52 1.84
CA ASP A 103 13.15 12.45 1.32
C ASP A 103 13.14 12.82 -0.17
N ALA A 104 14.31 13.17 -0.71
CA ALA A 104 14.43 13.64 -2.10
C ALA A 104 14.14 12.53 -3.12
N ALA A 105 14.39 11.27 -2.76
CA ALA A 105 14.09 10.11 -3.59
C ALA A 105 13.71 8.90 -2.73
N TYR A 106 12.80 8.08 -3.26
CA TYR A 106 12.36 6.84 -2.63
C TYR A 106 12.68 5.65 -3.52
N ASP A 107 13.81 5.01 -3.24
CA ASP A 107 14.11 3.66 -3.71
C ASP A 107 14.11 2.67 -2.53
N TRP A 108 14.00 1.38 -2.84
CA TRP A 108 13.88 0.33 -1.83
C TRP A 108 15.14 0.19 -0.97
N ALA A 109 16.31 0.40 -1.58
CA ALA A 109 17.59 0.25 -0.89
C ALA A 109 17.80 1.37 0.13
N GLY A 110 17.52 2.62 -0.25
CA GLY A 110 17.57 3.78 0.63
C GLY A 110 16.58 3.67 1.79
N LEU A 111 15.34 3.23 1.52
CA LEU A 111 14.34 2.99 2.56
C LEU A 111 14.80 1.93 3.57
N ALA A 112 15.39 0.82 3.10
CA ALA A 112 15.89 -0.24 3.96
C ALA A 112 17.16 0.18 4.74
N ALA A 113 18.11 0.83 4.07
CA ALA A 113 19.37 1.28 4.68
C ALA A 113 19.15 2.38 5.72
N GLY A 114 18.17 3.26 5.51
CA GLY A 114 17.82 4.32 6.45
C GLY A 114 17.27 3.84 7.78
N GLY A 115 16.84 2.57 7.90
CA GLY A 115 16.46 1.89 9.14
C GLY A 115 15.22 2.44 9.88
N ARG A 116 14.65 3.55 9.41
CA ARG A 116 13.51 4.26 10.02
C ARG A 116 12.18 3.94 9.36
N ALA A 117 12.20 3.51 8.10
CA ALA A 117 10.99 3.16 7.37
C ALA A 117 10.34 1.90 7.95
N ARG A 118 9.01 1.86 7.92
CA ARG A 118 8.20 0.69 8.30
C ARG A 118 7.29 0.26 7.18
N GLY A 119 6.93 -1.01 7.13
CA GLY A 119 6.08 -1.61 6.11
C GLY A 119 6.82 -2.65 5.28
N GLY A 120 6.40 -2.82 4.03
CA GLY A 120 6.88 -3.87 3.13
C GLY A 120 5.91 -4.08 1.98
N TYR A 121 6.07 -5.20 1.26
CA TYR A 121 5.12 -5.61 0.24
C TYR A 121 3.80 -6.06 0.88
N VAL A 122 2.68 -5.51 0.40
CA VAL A 122 1.33 -5.80 0.88
C VAL A 122 0.49 -6.30 -0.32
N PRO A 123 0.01 -7.55 -0.29
CA PRO A 123 -0.83 -8.09 -1.34
C PRO A 123 -2.22 -7.45 -1.33
N ILE A 124 -2.87 -7.37 -2.49
CA ILE A 124 -4.27 -6.95 -2.54
C ILE A 124 -5.21 -8.04 -2.01
N VAL A 125 -6.31 -7.64 -1.38
CA VAL A 125 -7.46 -8.54 -1.18
C VAL A 125 -8.09 -8.76 -2.55
N ARG A 126 -7.81 -9.91 -3.18
CA ARG A 126 -8.63 -10.33 -4.32
C ARG A 126 -10.02 -10.59 -3.78
N ARG A 127 -10.99 -9.75 -4.14
CA ARG A 127 -12.39 -10.12 -3.98
C ARG A 127 -12.54 -11.48 -4.65
N ALA A 128 -12.91 -12.50 -3.87
CA ALA A 128 -13.43 -13.72 -4.45
C ALA A 128 -14.54 -13.28 -5.40
N GLY A 129 -14.33 -13.53 -6.70
CA GLY A 129 -15.35 -13.29 -7.70
C GLY A 129 -16.63 -13.92 -7.17
N ARG A 130 -17.72 -13.18 -7.25
CA ARG A 130 -19.06 -13.71 -7.10
C ARG A 130 -19.13 -14.92 -8.03
N GLU A 131 -18.92 -16.13 -7.50
CA GLU A 131 -19.08 -17.35 -8.27
C GLU A 131 -20.46 -17.25 -8.89
N ALA A 132 -20.48 -17.28 -10.21
CA ALA A 132 -21.68 -17.57 -10.96
C ALA A 132 -22.23 -18.86 -10.38
N ARG A 133 -23.27 -18.75 -9.53
CA ARG A 133 -24.04 -19.92 -9.10
C ARG A 133 -24.68 -20.46 -10.37
N GLY A 134 -23.98 -21.43 -10.93
CA GLY A 134 -24.42 -22.22 -12.06
C GLY A 134 -25.81 -22.74 -11.78
N PHE A 135 -26.69 -22.40 -12.72
CA PHE A 135 -27.94 -23.05 -13.02
C PHE A 135 -27.81 -24.57 -12.83
N ARG A 136 -28.55 -25.16 -11.89
CA ARG A 136 -28.87 -26.59 -11.93
C ARG A 136 -30.35 -26.70 -12.22
N THR A 137 -30.64 -27.14 -13.44
CA THR A 137 -31.91 -27.72 -13.84
C THR A 137 -32.17 -28.99 -13.03
N SER A 138 -33.33 -29.05 -12.41
CA SER A 138 -34.08 -30.28 -12.13
C SER A 138 -35.53 -30.02 -12.49
#